data_AF-A0A6J2IP06-F1
#
_entry.id   AF-A0A6J2IP06-F1
#
_cell.length_a   1.000
_cell.length_b   1.000
_cell.length_c   1.000
_cell.angle_alpha   90.00
_cell.angle_beta   90.00
_cell.angle_gamma   90.00
#
_symmetry.space_group_name_H-M   'P 1'
#
loop_
_entity.id
_entity.type
_entity.pdbx_description
1 polymer ?
#
loop_
_entity_poly.entity_id
_entity_poly.type
_entity_poly.pdbx_seq_one_letter_code
_entity_poly.pdbx_strand_id
1 'polypeptide(L)'
;MAEPAAGTELVAELRGRDGRTRTVRVPYPAAEGGEAAQLRGLRGALSELQERVVELLAPLVQEEREAAGGARRGALGDDDDEEDDDEEDEGEDENNVDTAASGDDPPPKRTKVQQP
;
A
#
# COMPACT_ATOMS: atom_id res chain seq x y z
N MET A 1 39.69 12.18 -6.98
CA MET A 1 38.27 11.86 -7.17
C MET A 1 37.78 11.40 -5.81
N ALA A 2 37.05 12.24 -5.06
CA ALA A 2 36.53 11.85 -3.76
C ALA A 2 35.34 10.89 -3.97
N GLU A 3 35.37 9.71 -3.37
CA GLU A 3 34.21 8.83 -3.31
C GLU A 3 33.09 9.58 -2.56
N PRO A 4 31.84 9.60 -3.08
CA PRO A 4 30.75 10.23 -2.35
C PRO A 4 30.55 9.46 -1.04
N ALA A 5 30.51 10.19 0.07
CA ALA A 5 30.16 9.65 1.38
C ALA A 5 28.90 8.79 1.23
N ALA A 6 28.92 7.57 1.79
CA ALA A 6 27.83 6.62 1.71
C ALA A 6 26.55 7.25 2.28
N GLY A 7 25.74 7.84 1.40
CA GLY A 7 24.43 8.35 1.74
C GLY A 7 23.52 7.17 2.05
N THR A 8 22.71 7.28 3.11
CA THR A 8 21.57 6.39 3.33
C THR A 8 20.67 6.40 2.09
N GLU A 9 20.00 5.29 1.79
CA GLU A 9 19.02 5.23 0.72
C GLU A 9 17.68 4.74 1.27
N LEU A 10 16.59 5.27 0.70
CA LEU A 10 15.26 4.71 0.91
C LEU A 10 15.01 3.67 -0.18
N VAL A 11 14.56 2.49 0.23
CA VAL A 11 14.37 1.35 -0.66
C VAL A 11 12.94 0.84 -0.55
N ALA A 12 12.29 0.63 -1.69
CA ALA A 12 11.03 -0.08 -1.79
C ALA A 12 11.20 -1.32 -2.67
N GLU A 13 10.66 -2.45 -2.24
CA GLU A 13 10.67 -3.71 -3.01
C GLU A 13 9.25 -4.19 -3.27
N LEU A 14 8.95 -4.49 -4.53
CA LEU A 14 7.72 -5.11 -4.96
C LEU A 14 8.01 -6.53 -5.44
N ARG A 15 7.39 -7.52 -4.79
CA ARG A 15 7.46 -8.92 -5.19
C ARG A 15 6.16 -9.31 -5.90
N GLY A 16 6.26 -9.54 -7.20
CA GLY A 16 5.12 -9.90 -8.03
C GLY A 16 4.75 -11.38 -7.93
N ARG A 17 3.52 -11.72 -8.34
CA ARG A 17 3.06 -13.11 -8.53
C ARG A 17 3.85 -13.84 -9.63
N ASP A 18 4.45 -13.08 -10.54
CA ASP A 18 5.38 -13.55 -11.58
C ASP A 18 6.75 -14.00 -11.04
N GLY A 19 6.95 -13.94 -9.72
CA GLY A 19 8.20 -14.28 -9.05
C GLY A 19 9.31 -13.23 -9.22
N ARG A 20 9.02 -12.11 -9.91
CA ARG A 20 9.99 -11.03 -10.09
C ARG A 20 9.97 -10.09 -8.90
N THR A 21 11.16 -9.66 -8.49
CA THR A 21 11.32 -8.57 -7.53
C THR A 21 11.73 -7.31 -8.27
N ARG A 22 10.97 -6.23 -8.08
CA ARG A 22 11.26 -4.90 -8.62
C ARG A 22 11.67 -4.01 -7.44
N THR A 23 12.78 -3.29 -7.54
CA THR A 23 13.28 -2.45 -6.45
C THR A 23 13.40 -1.00 -6.89
N VAL A 24 12.89 -0.08 -6.07
CA VAL A 24 13.08 1.36 -6.21
C VAL A 24 14.04 1.83 -5.13
N ARG A 25 15.03 2.63 -5.51
CA ARG A 25 16.02 3.23 -4.59
C ARG A 25 16.01 4.74 -4.78
N VAL A 26 15.92 5.47 -3.68
CA VAL A 26 16.02 6.93 -3.64
C VAL A 26 17.17 7.31 -2.70
N PRO A 27 18.21 7.97 -3.20
CA PRO A 27 19.29 8.47 -2.36
C PRO A 27 18.75 9.46 -1.32
N TYR A 28 19.18 9.29 -0.08
CA TYR A 28 18.88 10.20 1.01
C TYR A 28 20.18 10.65 1.68
N PRO A 29 20.71 11.83 1.33
CA PRO A 29 21.97 12.29 1.87
C PRO A 29 21.86 12.46 3.38
N ALA A 30 22.89 12.01 4.10
CA ALA A 30 23.08 12.42 5.49
C ALA A 30 23.20 13.95 5.50
N ALA A 31 22.24 14.63 6.13
CA ALA A 31 22.22 16.08 6.09
C ALA A 31 23.46 16.64 6.81
N GLU A 32 24.23 17.47 6.13
CA GLU A 32 25.19 18.38 6.77
C GLU A 32 24.41 19.53 7.44
N GLY A 33 23.70 19.19 8.50
CA GLY A 33 22.81 20.11 9.21
C GLY A 33 22.18 19.43 10.42
N GLY A 34 21.64 20.22 11.35
CA GLY A 34 20.94 19.67 12.51
C GLY A 34 19.70 18.84 12.12
N GLU A 35 19.13 18.18 13.11
CA GLU A 35 18.00 17.24 12.97
C GLU A 35 16.84 17.76 12.08
N ALA A 36 16.50 19.05 12.17
CA ALA A 36 15.44 19.63 11.34
C ALA A 36 15.75 19.60 9.83
N ALA A 37 17.02 19.76 9.43
CA ALA A 37 17.44 19.63 8.04
C ALA A 37 17.38 18.18 7.57
N GLN A 38 17.77 17.26 8.46
CA GLN A 38 17.68 15.82 8.23
C GLN A 38 16.23 15.38 7.97
N LEU A 39 15.29 15.79 8.82
CA LEU A 39 13.86 15.46 8.67
C LEU A 39 13.26 16.04 7.38
N ARG A 40 13.64 17.27 6.99
CA ARG A 40 13.20 17.85 5.71
C ARG A 40 13.71 17.06 4.51
N GLY A 41 14.99 16.66 4.52
CA GLY A 41 15.56 15.82 3.48
C GLY A 41 14.86 14.46 3.40
N LEU A 42 14.53 13.85 4.54
CA LEU A 42 13.84 12.57 4.59
C LEU A 42 12.44 12.67 3.98
N ARG A 43 11.71 13.74 4.31
CA ARG A 43 10.39 14.00 3.74
C ARG A 43 10.45 14.14 2.21
N GLY A 44 11.46 14.85 1.69
CA GLY A 44 11.67 14.99 0.25
C GLY A 44 11.96 13.65 -0.43
N ALA A 45 12.90 12.87 0.11
CA ALA A 45 13.23 11.55 -0.40
C ALA A 45 12.03 10.58 -0.35
N LEU A 46 11.18 10.69 0.68
CA LEU A 46 9.96 9.89 0.80
C LEU A 46 8.93 10.27 -0.27
N SER A 47 8.71 11.55 -0.53
CA SER A 47 7.83 12.00 -1.62
C SER A 47 8.31 11.47 -2.97
N GLU A 48 9.61 11.55 -3.26
CA GLU A 48 10.18 11.00 -4.49
C GLU A 48 10.01 9.47 -4.58
N LEU A 49 10.21 8.76 -3.46
CA LEU A 49 9.99 7.32 -3.43
C LEU A 49 8.52 6.96 -3.72
N GLN A 50 7.58 7.73 -3.18
CA GLN A 50 6.15 7.54 -3.44
C GLN A 50 5.81 7.72 -4.92
N GLU A 51 6.30 8.79 -5.56
CA GLU A 51 6.10 9.05 -6.99
C GLU A 51 6.61 7.87 -7.84
N ARG A 52 7.84 7.42 -7.59
CA ARG A 52 8.44 6.28 -8.32
C ARG A 52 7.69 4.97 -8.09
N VAL A 53 7.14 4.76 -6.89
CA VAL A 53 6.31 3.58 -6.58
C VAL A 53 4.97 3.66 -7.30
N VAL A 54 4.35 4.83 -7.38
CA VAL A 54 3.11 5.03 -8.13
C VAL A 54 3.35 4.76 -9.62
N GLU A 55 4.43 5.28 -10.20
CA GLU A 55 4.79 4.99 -11.59
C GLU A 55 5.03 3.50 -11.84
N LEU A 56 5.69 2.82 -10.89
CA LEU A 56 5.93 1.38 -10.97
C LEU A 56 4.64 0.56 -10.93
N LEU A 57 3.68 0.97 -10.10
CA LEU A 57 2.42 0.26 -9.89
C LEU A 57 1.36 0.58 -10.94
N ALA A 58 1.36 1.79 -11.52
CA ALA A 58 0.36 2.24 -12.49
C ALA A 58 0.06 1.22 -13.61
N PRO A 59 1.06 0.67 -14.35
CA PRO A 59 0.78 -0.32 -15.38
C PRO A 59 0.27 -1.66 -14.81
N LEU A 60 0.72 -2.06 -13.62
CA LEU A 60 0.31 -3.32 -12.99
C LEU A 60 -1.13 -3.27 -12.50
N VAL A 61 -1.55 -2.12 -11.96
CA VAL A 61 -2.93 -1.87 -11.55
C VAL A 61 -3.83 -1.85 -12.79
N GLN A 62 -3.38 -1.25 -13.89
CA GLN A 62 -4.14 -1.25 -15.14
C GLN A 62 -4.33 -2.67 -15.68
N GLU A 63 -3.27 -3.49 -15.72
CA GLU A 63 -3.34 -4.90 -16.12
C GLU A 63 -4.32 -5.69 -15.24
N GLU A 64 -4.30 -5.49 -13.92
CA GLU A 64 -5.22 -6.18 -13.00
C GLU A 64 -6.69 -5.76 -13.21
N ARG A 65 -6.93 -4.48 -13.50
CA ARG A 65 -8.28 -3.98 -13.86
C ARG A 65 -8.80 -4.59 -15.15
N GLU A 66 -7.96 -4.68 -16.18
CA GLU A 66 -8.32 -5.28 -17.47
C GLU A 66 -8.59 -6.78 -17.33
N ALA A 67 -7.76 -7.49 -16.56
CA ALA A 67 -7.98 -8.91 -16.27
C ALA A 67 -9.29 -9.15 -15.50
N ALA A 68 -9.63 -8.29 -14.55
CA ALA A 68 -10.89 -8.36 -13.80
C ALA A 68 -12.12 -7.97 -14.64
N GLY A 69 -11.97 -7.00 -15.56
CA GLY A 69 -13.02 -6.55 -16.49
C GLY A 69 -13.28 -7.51 -17.64
N GLY A 70 -12.26 -8.22 -18.13
CA GLY A 70 -12.38 -9.26 -19.16
C GLY A 70 -13.24 -10.45 -18.73
N ALA A 71 -13.28 -10.75 -17.41
CA ALA A 71 -14.16 -11.78 -16.86
C ALA A 71 -15.65 -11.40 -16.93
N ARG A 72 -15.98 -10.10 -16.96
CA ARG A 72 -17.37 -9.61 -17.07
C ARG A 72 -17.85 -9.50 -18.52
N ARG A 73 -16.93 -9.24 -19.45
CA ARG A 73 -17.24 -9.05 -20.88
C ARG A 73 -17.36 -10.34 -21.69
N GLY A 74 -17.02 -11.50 -21.10
CA GLY A 74 -17.16 -12.81 -21.73
C GLY A 74 -18.48 -13.55 -21.43
N ALA A 75 -19.34 -13.00 -20.57
CA ALA A 75 -20.61 -13.64 -20.17
C ALA A 75 -21.86 -12.96 -20.72
N LEU A 76 -21.74 -11.74 -21.26
CA LEU A 76 -22.85 -11.02 -21.89
C LEU A 76 -22.38 -10.63 -23.29
N GLY A 77 -22.71 -11.48 -24.25
CA GLY A 77 -22.84 -11.01 -25.61
C GLY A 77 -23.95 -9.98 -25.64
N ASP A 78 -23.70 -8.89 -26.37
CA ASP A 78 -24.73 -8.10 -27.06
C ASP A 78 -25.93 -7.70 -26.19
N ASP A 79 -25.85 -6.56 -25.53
CA ASP A 79 -26.93 -5.59 -25.63
C ASP A 79 -26.39 -4.19 -25.32
N ASP A 80 -26.61 -3.33 -26.30
CA ASP A 80 -26.63 -1.88 -26.23
C ASP A 80 -27.71 -1.51 -25.19
N ASP A 81 -27.34 -0.87 -24.08
CA ASP A 81 -28.28 -0.01 -23.35
C ASP A 81 -27.51 0.99 -22.47
N GLU A 82 -27.61 2.24 -22.90
CA GLU A 82 -27.27 3.46 -22.20
C GLU A 82 -28.24 3.67 -21.03
N GLU A 83 -27.86 3.45 -19.77
CA GLU A 83 -28.51 4.17 -18.64
C GLU A 83 -27.46 4.56 -17.60
N ASP A 84 -27.04 5.83 -17.72
CA ASP A 84 -26.38 6.64 -16.70
C ASP A 84 -27.46 6.98 -15.66
N ASP A 85 -27.62 6.14 -14.64
CA ASP A 85 -28.53 6.39 -13.53
C ASP A 85 -27.74 6.95 -12.34
N ASP A 86 -27.57 8.27 -12.38
CA ASP A 86 -27.18 9.10 -11.24
C ASP A 86 -28.32 9.09 -10.21
N GLU A 87 -28.35 8.09 -9.32
CA GLU A 87 -29.10 8.19 -8.06
C GLU A 87 -28.13 8.48 -6.91
N GLU A 88 -28.03 9.77 -6.59
CA GLU A 88 -27.45 10.31 -5.36
C GLU A 88 -28.23 9.77 -4.13
N ASP A 89 -27.74 8.69 -3.52
CA ASP A 89 -28.22 8.28 -2.18
C ASP A 89 -27.44 9.04 -1.10
N GLU A 90 -27.91 10.27 -0.82
CA GLU A 90 -27.50 11.07 0.32
C GLU A 90 -28.23 10.64 1.61
N GLY A 91 -27.45 10.13 2.58
CA GLY A 91 -27.85 10.03 3.99
C GLY A 91 -28.29 8.63 4.41
N GLU A 92 -27.88 8.07 5.54
CA GLU A 92 -27.76 8.72 6.84
C GLU A 92 -26.72 8.00 7.74
N ASP A 93 -26.06 8.82 8.54
CA ASP A 93 -25.22 8.48 9.69
C ASP A 93 -26.03 7.75 10.77
N GLU A 94 -25.78 6.45 10.97
CA GLU A 94 -26.21 5.73 12.17
C GLU A 94 -25.00 5.24 12.98
N ASN A 95 -24.45 6.21 13.68
CA ASN A 95 -23.68 6.13 14.90
C ASN A 95 -24.23 5.08 15.89
N ASN A 96 -23.83 3.80 15.79
CA ASN A 96 -24.05 2.83 16.87
C ASN A 96 -22.80 2.65 17.74
N VAL A 97 -22.62 3.59 18.67
CA VAL A 97 -21.72 3.44 19.82
C VAL A 97 -22.40 2.62 20.93
N ASP A 98 -22.44 1.30 20.78
CA ASP A 98 -22.78 0.40 21.89
C ASP A 98 -21.57 0.19 22.82
N THR A 99 -21.48 1.14 23.75
CA THR A 99 -21.00 1.05 25.13
C THR A 99 -20.62 -0.34 25.66
N ALA A 100 -19.33 -0.47 26.02
CA ALA A 100 -18.77 -1.20 27.15
C ALA A 100 -19.24 -2.65 27.45
N ALA A 101 -18.35 -3.61 27.18
CA ALA A 101 -18.13 -4.73 28.08
C ALA A 101 -16.63 -4.89 28.33
N SER A 102 -16.21 -4.52 29.54
CA SER A 102 -14.92 -4.95 30.09
C SER A 102 -14.83 -6.47 30.01
N GLY A 103 -13.72 -6.96 29.46
CA GLY A 103 -13.41 -8.38 29.34
C GLY A 103 -11.92 -8.57 29.15
N ASP A 104 -11.14 -8.06 30.09
CA ASP A 104 -9.79 -8.53 30.37
C ASP A 104 -9.87 -10.03 30.71
N ASP A 105 -9.63 -10.90 29.74
CA ASP A 105 -9.37 -12.31 30.00
C ASP A 105 -8.10 -12.75 29.25
N PRO A 106 -6.97 -12.94 29.96
CA PRO A 106 -5.72 -13.36 29.34
C PRO A 106 -5.81 -14.82 28.84
N PRO A 107 -5.08 -15.19 27.78
CA PRO A 107 -5.23 -16.49 27.13
C PRO A 107 -4.89 -17.65 28.09
N PRO A 108 -5.81 -18.62 28.31
CA PRO A 108 -5.52 -19.76 29.18
C PRO A 108 -4.57 -20.76 28.51
N LYS A 109 -3.30 -20.66 28.94
CA LYS A 109 -2.30 -21.72 29.22
C LYS A 109 -1.80 -22.63 28.08
N ARG A 110 -0.48 -22.50 27.84
CA ARG A 110 0.42 -23.43 27.13
C ARG A 110 0.27 -24.89 27.61
N THR A 111 -0.09 -25.81 26.72
CA THR A 111 0.14 -27.24 26.94
C THR A 111 1.59 -27.57 26.61
N LYS A 112 2.41 -27.79 27.63
CA LYS A 112 3.72 -28.43 27.50
C LYS A 112 3.48 -29.94 27.40
N VAL A 113 3.61 -30.49 26.19
CA VAL A 113 3.63 -31.95 26.01
C VAL A 113 4.97 -32.45 26.56
N GLN A 114 4.95 -33.11 27.69
CA GLN A 114 6.09 -33.79 28.29
C GLN A 114 6.08 -35.23 27.79
N GLN A 115 7.09 -35.61 27.00
CA GLN A 115 7.32 -37.01 26.63
C GLN A 115 7.83 -37.80 27.84
N PRO A 116 7.32 -39.02 28.02
CA PRO A 116 8.16 -40.19 28.28
C PRO A 116 8.22 -41.12 27.06
#